data_AF-A0A847I1C7-F1
#
_entry.id   AF-A0A847I1C7-F1
#
_cell.length_a   1.000
_cell.length_b   1.000
_cell.length_c   1.000
_cell.angle_alpha   90.00
_cell.angle_beta   90.00
_cell.angle_gamma   90.00
#
_symmetry.space_group_name_H-M   'P 1'
#
loop_
_entity.id
_entity.type
_entity.pdbx_description
1 polymer ?
#
loop_
_entity_poly.entity_id
_entity_poly.type
_entity_poly.pdbx_seq_one_letter_code
_entity_poly.pdbx_strand_id
1 'polypeptide(L)' 'MPLVDGRIQCTTCHDAHNTHGYSHMLRNSNQGSRLCLTCHRL' A
#
# COMPACT_ATOMS: atom_id res chain seq x y z
N MET A 1 -1.16 -5.33 -3.42
CA MET A 1 -1.16 -3.97 -3.97
C MET A 1 -0.86 -4.02 -5.46
N PRO A 2 -1.49 -3.21 -6.31
CA PRO A 2 -1.20 -3.23 -7.74
C PRO A 2 0.17 -2.60 -8.01
N LEU A 3 1.03 -3.33 -8.72
CA LEU A 3 2.24 -2.76 -9.31
C LEU A 3 1.83 -1.93 -10.53
N VAL A 4 2.53 -0.82 -10.76
CA VAL A 4 2.32 0.02 -11.94
C VAL A 4 3.43 -0.31 -12.93
N ASP A 5 3.06 -0.88 -14.07
CA ASP A 5 4.00 -1.40 -15.10
C ASP A 5 5.03 -2.39 -14.54
N GLY A 6 4.59 -3.23 -13.59
CA GLY A 6 5.45 -4.22 -12.93
C GLY A 6 6.47 -3.62 -11.96
N ARG A 7 6.38 -2.32 -11.64
CA ARG A 7 7.28 -1.61 -10.73
C ARG A 7 6.55 -1.08 -9.51
N ILE A 8 7.31 -0.90 -8.42
CA ILE A 8 6.83 -0.19 -7.23
C ILE A 8 6.84 1.30 -7.54
N GLN A 9 5.71 1.96 -7.30
CA GLN A 9 5.57 3.40 -7.38
C GLN A 9 4.86 3.93 -6.13
N CYS A 10 4.80 5.25 -5.98
CA CYS A 10 4.13 5.89 -4.83
C CYS A 10 2.69 5.37 -4.66
N THR A 11 1.96 5.24 -5.78
CA THR A 11 0.56 4.79 -5.80
C THR A 11 0.37 3.29 -5.56
N THR A 12 1.46 2.51 -5.56
CA THR A 12 1.43 1.11 -5.14
C THR A 12 1.05 1.03 -3.66
N CYS A 13 1.65 1.88 -2.82
CA CYS A 13 1.43 1.90 -1.38
C CYS A 13 0.44 2.97 -0.93
N HIS A 14 0.41 4.12 -1.61
CA HIS A 14 -0.43 5.25 -1.27
C HIS A 14 -1.65 5.38 -2.18
N ASP A 15 -2.72 5.91 -1.62
CA ASP A 15 -3.89 6.39 -2.33
C ASP A 15 -3.96 7.92 -2.19
N ALA A 16 -3.68 8.63 -3.29
CA ALA A 16 -3.62 10.09 -3.31
C ALA A 16 -4.94 10.76 -2.88
N HIS A 17 -6.07 10.07 -3.02
CA HIS A 17 -7.39 10.60 -2.64
C HIS A 17 -7.82 10.19 -1.24
N ASN A 18 -7.02 9.35 -0.57
CA ASN A 18 -7.34 8.76 0.73
C ASN A 18 -8.79 8.25 0.82
N THR A 19 -9.26 7.56 -0.22
CA THR A 19 -10.66 7.12 -0.41
C THR A 19 -11.17 6.28 0.77
N HIS A 20 -10.25 5.62 1.48
CA HIS A 20 -10.57 4.74 2.61
C HIS A 20 -10.19 5.32 3.98
N GLY A 21 -9.75 6.59 4.05
CA GLY A 21 -9.47 7.28 5.31
C GLY A 21 -8.29 6.70 6.11
N TYR A 22 -7.37 5.99 5.46
CA TYR A 22 -6.22 5.40 6.12
C TYR A 22 -5.18 6.47 6.52
N SER A 23 -4.50 6.23 7.63
CA SER A 23 -3.41 7.11 8.06
C SER A 23 -2.29 7.14 7.01
N HIS A 24 -1.70 8.33 6.82
CA HIS A 24 -0.65 8.58 5.83
C HIS A 24 -1.04 8.20 4.40
N MET A 25 -2.36 8.18 4.10
CA MET A 25 -2.88 7.85 2.78
C MET A 25 -2.45 6.45 2.30
N LEU A 26 -2.14 5.53 3.22
CA LEU A 26 -1.71 4.19 2.86
C LEU A 26 -2.90 3.36 2.39
N ARG A 27 -2.75 2.52 1.37
CA ARG A 27 -3.82 1.62 0.91
C ARG A 27 -4.18 0.53 1.92
N ASN A 28 -3.30 0.26 2.89
CA ASN A 28 -3.51 -0.67 3.99
C ASN A 28 -2.77 -0.16 5.24
N SER A 29 -3.25 -0.51 6.43
CA SER A 29 -2.49 -0.27 7.67
C SER A 29 -1.12 -0.93 7.62
N ASN A 30 -0.09 -0.22 8.09
CA ASN A 30 1.25 -0.76 8.28
C ASN A 30 1.48 -1.37 9.68
N GLN A 31 0.42 -1.51 10.48
CA GLN A 31 0.52 -2.16 11.79
C GLN A 31 0.99 -3.61 11.62
N GLY A 32 2.02 -4.01 12.38
CA GLY A 32 2.60 -5.36 12.28
C GLY A 32 3.13 -5.70 10.89
N SER A 33 3.66 -4.72 10.15
CA SER A 33 4.16 -4.89 8.77
C SER A 33 3.09 -5.38 7.78
N ARG A 34 1.80 -5.24 8.11
CA ARG A 34 0.70 -5.75 7.29
C ARG A 34 0.72 -5.19 5.86
N LEU A 35 1.23 -3.98 5.66
CA LEU A 35 1.44 -3.39 4.34
C LEU A 35 2.46 -4.21 3.52
N CYS A 36 3.61 -4.54 4.12
CA CYS A 36 4.69 -5.31 3.48
C CYS A 36 4.23 -6.74 3.15
N LEU A 37 3.47 -7.34 4.07
CA LEU A 37 2.93 -8.69 3.94
C LEU A 37 1.82 -8.82 2.89
N THR A 38 1.35 -7.71 2.31
CA THR A 38 0.43 -7.77 1.16
C THR A 38 1.10 -8.34 -0.10
N CYS A 39 2.44 -8.28 -0.18
CA CYS A 39 3.22 -8.77 -1.31
C CYS A 39 4.25 -9.83 -0.89
N HIS A 40 4.91 -9.65 0.26
CA HIS A 40 5.87 -10.61 0.79
C HIS A 40 5.16 -11.65 1.65
N ARG A 41 4.97 -12.85 1.09
CA ARG A 41 4.53 -14.03 1.85
C ARG A 41 5.79 -14.81 2.25
N LEU A 42 5.80 -15.35 3.47
CA LEU A 42 6.84 -16.27 3.94
C LEU A 42 6.99 -17.47 3.00
#